data_AF-A0A7C8YYV6-F1
#
_entry.id   AF-A0A7C8YYV6-F1
#
_cell.length_a   1.000
_cell.length_b   1.000
_cell.length_c   1.000
_cell.angle_alpha   90.00
_cell.angle_beta   90.00
_cell.angle_gamma   90.00
#
_symmetry.space_group_name_H-M   'P 1'
#
loop_
_entity.id
_entity.type
_entity.pdbx_description
1 polymer ?
#
loop_
_entity_poly.entity_id
_entity_poly.type
_entity_poly.pdbx_seq_one_letter_code
_entity_poly.pdbx_strand_id
1 'polypeptide(L)'
;FKRESASCFDTIKASWSALESEGQKADGLTLLAEKFHLCGELNSTQPIVDWLSSAYSYLAMVNYPYPSDFMMPLPGHPIKEVCRRIDSAPPGTGVLDRIFYGVSVYYNYTGSVECFKLDDDFHGLGAMA
;
A
#
# COMPACT_ATOMS: atom_id res chain seq x y z
N PHE A 1 -3.68 12.33 -3.80
CA PHE A 1 -4.58 11.31 -4.37
C PHE A 1 -5.78 11.92 -5.11
N LYS A 2 -6.78 12.52 -4.47
CA LYS A 2 -7.98 13.05 -5.18
C LYS A 2 -7.68 14.00 -6.36
N ARG A 3 -6.65 14.84 -6.24
CA ARG A 3 -6.19 15.73 -7.33
C ARG A 3 -5.62 14.96 -8.53
N GLU A 4 -5.00 13.81 -8.29
CA GLU A 4 -4.40 12.97 -9.34
C GLU A 4 -5.44 12.08 -10.02
N SER A 5 -6.36 11.48 -9.24
CA SER A 5 -7.49 10.71 -9.75
C SER A 5 -8.58 10.56 -8.69
N ALA A 6 -9.83 10.82 -9.09
CA ALA A 6 -11.01 10.59 -8.23
C ALA A 6 -11.25 9.09 -8.01
N SER A 7 -11.14 8.26 -9.06
CA SER A 7 -11.27 6.79 -8.99
C SER A 7 -10.26 6.18 -8.03
N CYS A 8 -8.99 6.59 -8.13
CA CYS A 8 -7.93 6.18 -7.22
C CYS A 8 -8.27 6.54 -5.76
N PHE A 9 -8.69 7.78 -5.52
CA PHE A 9 -9.06 8.23 -4.18
C PHE A 9 -10.26 7.46 -3.61
N ASP A 10 -11.29 7.24 -4.40
CA ASP A 10 -12.47 6.48 -3.96
C ASP A 10 -12.14 5.00 -3.72
N THR A 11 -11.22 4.42 -4.50
CA THR A 11 -10.72 3.05 -4.27
C THR A 11 -9.94 2.94 -2.97
N ILE A 12 -9.05 3.91 -2.67
CA ILE A 12 -8.32 3.97 -1.39
C ILE A 12 -9.30 4.16 -0.23
N LYS A 13 -10.34 4.99 -0.39
CA LYS A 13 -11.35 5.18 0.65
C LYS A 13 -12.15 3.90 0.91
N ALA A 14 -12.54 3.18 -0.15
CA ALA A 14 -13.29 1.93 -0.06
C ALA A 14 -12.46 0.77 0.49
N SER A 15 -11.13 0.82 0.40
CA SER A 15 -10.29 -0.27 0.86
C SER A 15 -10.29 -0.45 2.37
N TRP A 16 -10.50 0.62 3.15
CA TRP A 16 -10.53 0.54 4.61
C TRP A 16 -11.67 -0.34 5.11
N SER A 17 -12.88 -0.15 4.61
CA SER A 17 -14.02 -1.01 4.96
C SER A 17 -13.89 -2.40 4.35
N ALA A 18 -13.25 -2.54 3.18
CA ALA A 18 -12.97 -3.85 2.58
C ALA A 18 -11.99 -4.67 3.42
N LEU A 19 -10.95 -4.05 3.99
CA LEU A 19 -10.01 -4.70 4.90
C LEU A 19 -10.71 -5.19 6.16
N GLU A 20 -11.51 -4.32 6.79
CA GLU A 20 -12.28 -4.67 7.98
C GLU A 20 -13.25 -5.82 7.71
N SER A 21 -14.01 -5.74 6.62
CA SER A 21 -14.97 -6.77 6.22
C SER A 21 -14.29 -8.11 5.91
N GLU A 22 -13.12 -8.09 5.28
CA GLU A 22 -12.36 -9.31 5.02
C GLU A 22 -11.83 -9.91 6.31
N GLY A 23 -11.23 -9.10 7.20
CA GLY A 23 -10.66 -9.57 8.46
C GLY A 23 -11.65 -10.15 9.47
N GLN A 24 -12.95 -9.90 9.31
CA GLN A 24 -14.00 -10.50 10.15
C GLN A 24 -14.39 -11.92 9.72
N LYS A 25 -13.93 -12.39 8.56
CA LYS A 25 -14.19 -13.76 8.07
C LYS A 25 -13.25 -14.77 8.73
N ALA A 26 -13.68 -16.03 8.80
CA ALA A 26 -12.92 -17.12 9.41
C ALA A 26 -11.48 -17.25 8.87
N ASP A 27 -11.31 -17.21 7.54
CA ASP A 27 -10.00 -17.30 6.87
C ASP A 27 -9.53 -15.93 6.32
N GLY A 28 -10.17 -14.85 6.75
CA GLY A 28 -9.98 -13.53 6.16
C GLY A 28 -8.58 -12.96 6.37
N LEU A 29 -8.02 -13.15 7.56
CA LEU A 29 -6.67 -12.70 7.90
C LEU A 29 -5.59 -13.43 7.08
N THR A 30 -5.77 -14.74 6.85
CA THR A 30 -4.89 -15.52 5.97
C THR A 30 -4.97 -15.04 4.53
N LEU A 31 -6.18 -14.84 4.00
CA LEU A 31 -6.39 -14.29 2.66
C LEU A 31 -5.78 -12.89 2.48
N LEU A 32 -5.86 -12.05 3.53
CA LEU A 32 -5.23 -10.75 3.53
C LEU A 32 -3.70 -10.86 3.52
N ALA A 33 -3.12 -11.72 4.34
CA ALA A 33 -1.68 -11.94 4.36
C ALA A 33 -1.16 -12.40 2.98
N GLU A 34 -1.87 -13.32 2.32
CA GLU A 34 -1.54 -13.77 0.97
C GLU A 34 -1.67 -12.65 -0.06
N LYS A 35 -2.80 -11.91 -0.07
CA LYS A 35 -3.04 -10.81 -1.02
C LYS A 35 -2.00 -9.71 -0.95
N PHE A 36 -1.58 -9.38 0.27
CA PHE A 36 -0.57 -8.34 0.50
C PHE A 36 0.86 -8.90 0.46
N HIS A 37 1.06 -10.17 0.11
CA HIS A 37 2.35 -10.83 0.04
C HIS A 37 3.14 -10.67 1.36
N LEU A 38 2.50 -10.87 2.50
CA LEU A 38 3.16 -10.74 3.80
C LEU A 38 4.03 -11.95 4.09
N CYS A 39 5.17 -11.73 4.75
CA CYS A 39 6.06 -12.83 5.16
C CYS A 39 5.55 -13.63 6.36
N GLY A 40 4.52 -13.15 7.03
CA GLY A 40 4.02 -13.71 8.29
C GLY A 40 2.50 -13.60 8.41
N GLU A 41 1.98 -14.30 9.41
CA GLU A 41 0.55 -14.34 9.70
C GLU A 41 0.06 -13.06 10.38
N LEU A 42 -1.24 -12.80 10.23
CA LEU A 42 -1.92 -11.65 10.83
C LEU A 42 -2.79 -12.11 12.00
N ASN A 43 -2.65 -11.42 13.13
CA ASN A 43 -3.55 -11.57 14.27
C ASN A 43 -4.74 -10.59 14.22
N SER A 44 -4.63 -9.53 13.42
CA SER A 44 -5.68 -8.53 13.19
C SER A 44 -5.42 -7.78 11.88
N THR A 45 -6.38 -6.95 11.46
CA THR A 45 -6.26 -6.10 10.26
C THR A 45 -5.44 -4.83 10.50
N GLN A 46 -5.23 -4.46 11.76
CA GLN A 46 -4.58 -3.22 12.16
C GLN A 46 -3.16 -3.05 11.58
N PRO A 47 -2.27 -4.07 11.58
CA PRO A 47 -0.95 -3.95 10.96
C PRO A 47 -0.98 -3.58 9.47
N ILE A 48 -1.94 -4.10 8.69
CA ILE A 48 -2.08 -3.70 7.28
C ILE A 48 -2.56 -2.25 7.19
N VAL A 49 -3.50 -1.85 8.05
CA VAL A 49 -4.02 -0.48 8.06
C VAL A 49 -2.90 0.53 8.33
N ASP A 50 -2.04 0.25 9.31
CA ASP A 50 -0.91 1.10 9.69
C ASP A 50 0.16 1.12 8.59
N TRP A 51 0.43 -0.04 7.98
CA TRP A 51 1.36 -0.15 6.85
C TRP A 51 0.89 0.66 5.64
N LEU A 52 -0.38 0.52 5.22
CA LEU A 52 -0.94 1.32 4.13
C LEU A 52 -0.94 2.83 4.45
N SER A 53 -1.29 3.19 5.69
CA SER A 53 -1.31 4.59 6.13
C SER A 53 0.08 5.23 6.11
N SER A 54 1.10 4.47 6.52
CA SER A 54 2.50 4.86 6.44
C SER A 54 2.92 5.11 4.99
N ALA A 55 2.60 4.20 4.07
CA ALA A 55 2.91 4.37 2.65
C ALA A 55 2.31 5.66 2.09
N TYR A 56 1.03 5.93 2.34
CA TYR A 56 0.38 7.15 1.86
C TYR A 56 0.99 8.42 2.46
N SER A 57 1.41 8.37 3.73
CA SER A 57 2.05 9.49 4.41
C SER A 57 3.43 9.78 3.83
N TYR A 58 4.27 8.75 3.67
CA TYR A 58 5.60 8.92 3.07
C TYR A 58 5.50 9.35 1.61
N LEU A 59 4.62 8.74 0.81
CA LEU A 59 4.37 9.17 -0.57
C LEU A 59 3.98 10.64 -0.68
N ALA A 60 3.26 11.19 0.31
CA ALA A 60 2.95 12.61 0.36
C ALA A 60 4.18 13.49 0.61
N MET A 61 5.14 13.01 1.40
CA MET A 61 6.40 13.70 1.70
C MET A 61 7.37 13.71 0.51
N VAL A 62 7.44 12.60 -0.24
CA VAL A 62 8.42 12.39 -1.32
C VAL A 62 7.83 12.46 -2.74
N ASN A 63 6.75 13.21 -2.94
CA ASN A 63 6.10 13.36 -4.25
C ASN A 63 6.86 14.31 -5.22
N TYR A 64 8.14 14.03 -5.47
CA TYR A 64 9.00 14.82 -6.34
C TYR A 64 8.71 14.59 -7.83
N PRO A 65 8.97 15.57 -8.71
CA PRO A 65 8.75 15.43 -10.16
C PRO A 65 9.82 14.60 -10.88
N TYR A 66 10.82 14.08 -10.17
CA TYR A 66 11.92 13.28 -10.70
C TYR A 66 12.16 12.03 -9.83
N PRO A 67 12.79 10.96 -10.37
CA PRO A 67 13.13 9.77 -9.61
C PRO A 67 14.04 10.09 -8.41
N SER A 68 13.81 9.41 -7.30
CA SER A 68 14.50 9.66 -6.03
C SER A 68 14.67 8.36 -5.27
N ASP A 69 15.84 8.19 -4.65
CA ASP A 69 16.16 7.04 -3.78
C ASP A 69 16.35 7.50 -2.31
N PHE A 70 15.70 8.60 -1.89
CA PHE A 70 15.94 9.19 -0.56
C PHE A 70 15.40 8.31 0.58
N MET A 71 14.14 7.88 0.50
CA MET A 71 13.52 6.95 1.47
C MET A 71 13.44 5.53 0.91
N MET A 72 12.98 5.43 -0.33
CA MET A 72 12.85 4.21 -1.13
C MET A 72 13.15 4.60 -2.59
N PRO A 73 13.55 3.64 -3.46
CA PRO A 73 13.64 3.89 -4.88
C PRO A 73 12.27 4.16 -5.48
N LEU A 74 12.04 5.41 -5.92
CA LEU A 74 10.73 5.87 -6.41
C LEU A 74 10.84 6.54 -7.78
N PRO A 75 9.81 6.40 -8.63
CA PRO A 75 9.71 7.14 -9.87
C PRO A 75 9.39 8.62 -9.61
N GLY A 76 9.58 9.46 -10.63
CA GLY A 76 9.03 10.81 -10.62
C GLY A 76 7.49 10.78 -10.55
N HIS A 77 6.92 11.67 -9.76
CA HIS A 77 5.50 11.75 -9.42
C HIS A 77 4.94 10.44 -8.86
N PRO A 78 5.46 9.93 -7.73
CA PRO A 78 5.08 8.61 -7.22
C PRO A 78 3.59 8.51 -6.87
N ILE A 79 2.92 9.58 -6.41
CA ILE A 79 1.45 9.56 -6.20
C ILE A 79 0.70 9.33 -7.50
N LYS A 80 1.16 9.93 -8.61
CA LYS A 80 0.56 9.73 -9.93
C LYS A 80 0.73 8.29 -10.40
N GLU A 81 1.91 7.70 -10.17
CA GLU A 81 2.16 6.30 -10.51
C GLU A 81 1.32 5.34 -9.66
N VAL A 82 1.15 5.59 -8.35
CA VAL A 82 0.24 4.81 -7.49
C VAL A 82 -1.17 4.82 -8.05
N CYS A 83 -1.71 6.01 -8.37
CA CYS A 83 -3.05 6.10 -8.94
C CYS A 83 -3.14 5.44 -10.32
N ARG A 84 -2.11 5.56 -11.16
CA ARG A 84 -2.05 4.87 -12.44
C ARG A 84 -2.16 3.36 -12.25
N ARG A 85 -1.46 2.76 -11.28
CA ARG A 85 -1.51 1.31 -11.01
C ARG A 85 -2.87 0.86 -10.47
N ILE A 86 -3.48 1.66 -9.58
CA ILE A 86 -4.84 1.40 -9.07
C ILE A 86 -5.88 1.46 -10.21
N ASP A 87 -5.81 2.48 -11.07
CA ASP A 87 -6.80 2.71 -12.13
C ASP A 87 -6.60 1.81 -13.36
N SER A 88 -5.37 1.33 -13.61
CA SER A 88 -5.06 0.44 -14.73
C SER A 88 -5.30 -1.05 -14.43
N ALA A 89 -5.84 -1.37 -13.25
CA ALA A 89 -6.13 -2.75 -12.89
C ALA A 89 -7.18 -3.36 -13.84
N PRO A 90 -7.06 -4.65 -14.21
CA PRO A 90 -8.02 -5.31 -15.07
C PRO A 90 -9.48 -5.21 -14.57
N PRO A 91 -10.47 -5.22 -15.47
CA PRO A 91 -11.87 -5.31 -15.08
C PRO A 91 -12.13 -6.55 -14.20
N GLY A 92 -12.82 -6.36 -13.08
CA GLY A 92 -13.09 -7.43 -12.11
C GLY A 92 -12.01 -7.60 -11.02
N THR A 93 -10.89 -6.88 -11.08
CA THR A 93 -9.91 -6.86 -9.99
C THR A 93 -10.52 -6.25 -8.72
N GLY A 94 -10.42 -6.99 -7.61
CA GLY A 94 -10.95 -6.57 -6.31
C GLY A 94 -10.26 -5.33 -5.75
N VAL A 95 -10.94 -4.59 -4.88
CA VAL A 95 -10.42 -3.34 -4.28
C VAL A 95 -9.06 -3.56 -3.60
N LEU A 96 -8.91 -4.63 -2.82
CA LEU A 96 -7.67 -4.92 -2.09
C LEU A 96 -6.49 -5.21 -3.02
N ASP A 97 -6.73 -5.93 -4.13
CA ASP A 97 -5.69 -6.20 -5.13
C ASP A 97 -5.26 -4.92 -5.86
N ARG A 98 -6.21 -4.03 -6.17
CA ARG A 98 -5.91 -2.71 -6.76
C ARG A 98 -5.01 -1.89 -5.84
N ILE A 99 -5.31 -1.91 -4.53
CA ILE A 99 -4.50 -1.22 -3.52
C ILE A 99 -3.10 -1.82 -3.44
N PHE A 100 -2.98 -3.14 -3.44
CA PHE A 100 -1.68 -3.81 -3.46
C PHE A 100 -0.84 -3.36 -4.67
N TYR A 101 -1.42 -3.29 -5.87
CA TYR A 101 -0.72 -2.76 -7.05
C TYR A 101 -0.26 -1.32 -6.87
N GLY A 102 -1.08 -0.49 -6.23
CA GLY A 102 -0.76 0.89 -5.90
C GLY A 102 0.39 1.02 -4.92
N VAL A 103 0.28 0.42 -3.73
CA VAL A 103 1.29 0.55 -2.66
C VAL A 103 2.60 -0.16 -2.97
N SER A 104 2.60 -1.12 -3.89
CA SER A 104 3.82 -1.69 -4.46
C SER A 104 4.74 -0.66 -5.11
N VAL A 105 4.22 0.51 -5.52
CA VAL A 105 5.06 1.63 -5.98
C VAL A 105 5.96 2.15 -4.85
N TYR A 106 5.48 2.14 -3.60
CA TYR A 106 6.28 2.59 -2.46
C TYR A 106 7.20 1.48 -1.94
N TYR A 107 6.65 0.29 -1.72
CA TYR A 107 7.38 -0.79 -1.03
C TYR A 107 8.20 -1.69 -1.94
N ASN A 108 7.90 -1.77 -3.24
CA ASN A 108 8.56 -2.71 -4.15
C ASN A 108 8.60 -2.20 -5.60
N TYR A 109 9.02 -0.94 -5.79
CA TYR A 109 9.10 -0.35 -7.13
C TYR A 109 10.06 -1.11 -8.05
N THR A 110 11.18 -1.58 -7.50
CA THR A 110 12.23 -2.35 -8.20
C THR A 110 11.85 -3.81 -8.44
N GLY A 111 10.85 -4.35 -7.74
CA GLY A 111 10.46 -5.75 -7.81
C GLY A 111 11.40 -6.71 -7.08
N SER A 112 12.31 -6.22 -6.23
CA SER A 112 13.29 -7.05 -5.51
C SER A 112 12.78 -7.62 -4.18
N VAL A 113 11.61 -7.18 -3.70
CA VAL A 113 11.02 -7.66 -2.45
C VAL A 113 10.06 -8.83 -2.75
N GLU A 114 10.32 -9.99 -2.16
CA GLU A 114 9.49 -11.20 -2.34
C GLU A 114 8.25 -11.19 -1.43
N CYS A 115 8.41 -10.74 -0.19
CA CYS A 115 7.33 -10.59 0.78
C CYS A 115 7.57 -9.39 1.72
N PHE A 116 6.52 -8.86 2.34
CA PHE A 116 6.57 -7.71 3.23
C PHE A 116 6.49 -8.13 4.69
N LYS A 117 7.44 -7.64 5.50
CA LYS A 117 7.35 -7.69 6.96
C LYS A 117 6.72 -6.39 7.43
N LEU A 118 5.66 -6.50 8.23
CA LEU A 118 4.94 -5.35 8.78
C LEU A 118 5.61 -4.77 10.04
N ASP A 119 6.86 -5.15 10.35
CA ASP A 119 7.59 -4.61 11.50
C ASP A 119 7.71 -3.09 11.41
N ASP A 120 7.44 -2.44 12.55
CA ASP A 120 7.09 -1.03 12.75
C ASP A 120 8.12 0.03 12.30
N ASP A 121 9.26 -0.34 11.73
CA ASP A 121 10.36 0.62 11.56
C ASP A 121 11.28 0.32 10.37
N PHE A 122 10.72 0.30 9.16
CA PHE A 122 11.56 0.20 7.95
C PHE A 122 12.34 1.49 7.64
N HIS A 123 12.04 2.61 8.30
CA HIS A 123 12.67 3.90 8.03
C HIS A 123 13.42 4.51 9.22
N GLY A 124 13.46 3.86 10.39
CA GLY A 124 14.14 4.40 11.57
C GLY A 124 13.60 5.77 11.99
N LEU A 125 12.33 6.06 11.69
CA LEU A 125 11.65 7.29 12.04
C LEU A 125 10.72 7.11 13.26
N GLY A 126 10.64 5.90 13.84
CA GLY A 126 9.93 5.61 15.08
C GLY A 126 10.75 5.81 16.36
N ALA A 127 12.07 6.02 16.29
CA ALA A 127 12.92 6.23 17.46
C ALA A 127 13.19 7.73 17.74
N MET A 128 12.14 8.49 18.04
CA MET A 128 12.27 9.64 18.94
C MET A 128 11.11 9.60 19.94
N ALA A 129 11.37 8.89 21.04
CA ALA A 129 10.64 9.03 22.29
C ALA A 129 10.77 10.46 22.85
#